data_AF-A0A1F2U6Q9-F1
#
_entry.id   AF-A0A1F2U6Q9-F1
#
_cell.length_a   1.000
_cell.length_b   1.000
_cell.length_c   1.000
_cell.angle_alpha   90.00
_cell.angle_beta   90.00
_cell.angle_gamma   90.00
#
_symmetry.space_group_name_H-M   'P 1'
#
loop_
_entity.id
_entity.type
_entity.pdbx_description
1 polymer ?
#
loop_
_entity_poly.entity_id
_entity_poly.type
_entity_poly.pdbx_seq_one_letter_code
_entity_poly.pdbx_strand_id
1 'polypeptide(L)'
;MYLTLFLWPSIRPRGEEPWEEGVGVKEGFFAILKRGNYGVYHHWSRKYLGQYLREFDWRYNVRKLPDMERAVVALKLTGGKRLLLKPPASVQN
;
A
#
# COMPACT_ATOMS: atom_id res chain seq x y z
N MET A 1 29.12 -0.81 28.50
CA MET A 1 28.84 0.59 28.89
C MET A 1 28.48 1.32 27.59
N TYR A 2 27.26 1.29 27.08
CA TYR A 2 26.03 1.84 27.64
C TYR A 2 24.84 0.86 27.51
N LEU A 3 24.14 0.67 28.63
CA LEU A 3 22.82 0.05 28.73
C LEU A 3 21.76 1.06 28.27
N THR A 4 20.79 0.63 27.45
CA THR A 4 19.36 1.04 27.42
C THR A 4 18.59 0.35 26.27
N LEU A 5 18.82 -0.94 26.04
CA LEU A 5 17.99 -1.78 25.14
C LEU A 5 17.15 -2.81 25.89
N PHE A 6 16.85 -2.56 27.17
CA PHE A 6 16.16 -3.53 28.03
C PHE A 6 15.02 -2.91 28.85
N LEU A 7 14.27 -1.98 28.26
CA LEU A 7 13.04 -1.47 28.87
C LEU A 7 11.94 -1.22 27.83
N TRP A 8 11.50 -2.28 27.16
CA TRP A 8 10.11 -2.35 26.69
C TRP A 8 9.62 -3.80 26.49
N PRO A 9 9.11 -4.44 27.56
CA PRO A 9 8.10 -5.49 27.36
C PRO A 9 7.03 -5.55 28.47
N SER A 10 6.48 -4.43 28.95
CA SER A 10 5.54 -4.45 30.10
C SER A 10 4.06 -4.16 29.81
N ILE A 11 3.65 -3.87 28.57
CA ILE A 11 2.24 -3.48 28.27
C ILE A 11 1.49 -4.46 27.35
N ARG A 12 2.10 -5.56 26.88
CA ARG A 12 1.36 -6.53 26.05
C ARG A 12 0.73 -7.65 26.90
N PRO A 13 -0.61 -7.80 26.92
CA PRO A 13 -1.25 -8.93 27.59
C PRO A 13 -0.82 -10.25 26.93
N ARG A 14 -0.48 -11.22 27.79
CA ARG A 14 0.01 -12.55 27.46
C ARG A 14 -1.18 -13.41 27.00
N GLY A 15 -1.38 -13.58 25.69
CA GLY A 15 -2.44 -14.45 25.17
C GLY A 15 -2.72 -14.41 23.67
N GLU A 16 -2.33 -13.35 22.95
CA GLU A 16 -2.54 -13.22 21.50
C GLU A 16 -1.27 -12.63 20.88
N GLU A 17 -0.45 -13.47 20.24
CA GLU A 17 0.72 -13.03 19.48
C GLU A 17 0.37 -13.05 17.98
N PRO A 18 -0.01 -11.91 17.35
CA PRO A 18 -0.30 -11.87 15.93
C PRO A 18 1.00 -11.71 15.11
N TRP A 19 1.85 -12.73 15.08
CA TRP A 19 3.01 -12.76 14.17
C TRP A 19 2.74 -13.49 12.83
N GLU A 20 1.49 -13.87 12.60
CA GLU A 20 1.00 -14.43 11.31
C GLU A 20 0.84 -13.33 10.22
N GLU A 21 1.11 -12.06 10.51
CA GLU A 21 1.33 -11.02 9.49
C GLU A 21 2.80 -11.00 9.07
N GLY A 22 3.21 -12.11 8.46
CA GLY A 22 4.61 -12.46 8.22
C GLY A 22 5.39 -11.42 7.40
N VAL A 23 6.64 -11.19 7.81
CA VAL A 23 7.67 -10.41 7.11
C VAL A 23 7.69 -10.67 5.60
N GLY A 24 7.42 -11.91 5.16
CA GLY A 24 7.34 -12.29 3.74
C GLY A 24 6.26 -11.58 2.92
N VAL A 25 5.15 -11.14 3.53
CA VAL A 25 4.12 -10.33 2.85
C VAL A 25 4.66 -8.93 2.56
N LYS A 26 5.36 -8.34 3.53
CA LYS A 26 6.00 -7.02 3.42
C LYS A 26 7.14 -7.05 2.41
N GLU A 27 8.01 -8.06 2.47
CA GLU A 27 9.13 -8.23 1.53
C GLU A 27 8.65 -8.49 0.10
N GLY A 28 7.61 -9.32 -0.08
CA GLY A 28 7.01 -9.58 -1.38
C GLY A 28 6.39 -8.33 -2.02
N PHE A 29 5.76 -7.47 -1.21
CA PHE A 29 5.25 -6.18 -1.68
C PHE A 29 6.38 -5.27 -2.21
N PHE A 30 7.46 -5.11 -1.43
CA PHE A 30 8.59 -4.27 -1.85
C PHE A 30 9.33 -4.82 -3.08
N ALA A 31 9.37 -6.14 -3.26
CA ALA A 31 9.93 -6.75 -4.47
C ALA A 31 9.15 -6.34 -5.74
N ILE A 32 7.82 -6.36 -5.69
CA ILE A 32 6.96 -5.93 -6.81
C ILE A 32 7.08 -4.43 -7.05
N LEU A 33 7.12 -3.64 -5.98
CA LEU A 33 7.27 -2.18 -6.06
C LEU A 33 8.55 -1.78 -6.78
N LYS A 34 9.69 -2.39 -6.42
CA LYS A 34 10.99 -2.14 -7.06
C LYS A 34 10.98 -2.52 -8.54
N ARG A 35 10.43 -3.69 -8.89
CA ARG A 35 10.28 -4.12 -10.29
C ARG A 35 9.40 -3.15 -11.10
N GLY A 36 8.33 -2.64 -10.49
CA GLY A 36 7.46 -1.64 -11.10
C GLY A 36 8.18 -0.32 -11.40
N ASN A 37 9.03 0.14 -10.48
CA ASN A 37 9.84 1.35 -10.66
C ASN A 37 10.90 1.20 -11.77
N TYR A 38 11.59 0.06 -11.86
CA TYR A 38 12.60 -0.13 -12.90
C TYR A 38 11.99 -0.44 -14.28
N GLY A 39 10.89 -1.19 -14.34
CA GLY A 39 10.33 -1.71 -15.60
C GLY A 39 9.19 -0.90 -16.20
N VAL A 40 8.17 -0.56 -15.42
CA VAL A 40 6.92 0.04 -15.93
C VAL A 40 6.95 1.56 -15.84
N TYR A 41 7.55 2.08 -14.76
CA TYR A 41 7.52 3.50 -14.44
C TYR A 41 8.95 4.04 -14.25
N HIS A 42 9.66 4.31 -15.35
CA HIS A 42 11.06 4.72 -15.30
C HIS A 42 11.33 6.01 -14.50
N HIS A 43 10.32 6.87 -14.32
CA HIS A 43 10.45 8.12 -13.55
C HIS A 43 9.25 8.37 -12.64
N TRP A 44 9.47 8.30 -11.32
CA TRP A 44 8.46 8.70 -10.32
C TRP A 44 8.65 10.15 -9.89
N SER A 45 7.63 10.97 -10.12
CA SER A 45 7.56 12.27 -9.47
C SER A 45 7.06 12.11 -8.03
N ARG A 46 7.70 12.80 -7.07
CA ARG A 46 7.25 12.85 -5.67
C ARG A 46 5.78 13.24 -5.54
N LYS A 47 5.28 14.09 -6.45
CA LYS A 47 3.89 14.54 -6.48
C LYS A 47 2.88 13.40 -6.64
N TYR A 48 3.25 12.33 -7.35
CA TYR A 48 2.36 11.22 -7.68
C TYR A 48 2.69 9.94 -6.92
N LEU A 49 3.71 9.96 -6.05
CA LEU A 49 4.16 8.79 -5.28
C LEU A 49 3.03 8.11 -4.53
N GLY A 50 2.15 8.88 -3.89
CA GLY A 50 0.99 8.32 -3.18
C GLY A 50 -0.03 7.62 -4.08
N GLN A 51 -0.13 7.98 -5.36
CA GLN A 51 -1.00 7.28 -6.31
C GLN A 51 -0.40 5.95 -6.73
N TYR A 52 0.91 5.92 -7.02
CA TYR A 52 1.63 4.68 -7.32
C TYR A 52 1.54 3.70 -6.15
N LEU A 53 1.80 4.15 -4.92
CA LEU A 53 1.74 3.29 -3.74
C LEU A 53 0.34 2.68 -3.54
N ARG A 54 -0.72 3.47 -3.70
CA ARG A 54 -2.10 2.96 -3.62
C ARG A 54 -2.41 1.94 -4.71
N GLU A 55 -1.90 2.15 -5.91
CA GLU A 55 -2.06 1.18 -7.00
C GLU A 55 -1.35 -0.14 -6.69
N PHE A 56 -0.09 -0.10 -6.26
CA PHE A 56 0.67 -1.30 -5.93
C PHE A 56 0.09 -2.06 -4.73
N ASP A 57 -0.41 -1.33 -3.72
CA ASP A 57 -1.13 -1.92 -2.58
C ASP A 57 -2.38 -2.65 -3.05
N TRP A 58 -3.22 -1.98 -3.85
CA TRP A 58 -4.40 -2.59 -4.42
C TRP A 58 -4.06 -3.85 -5.23
N ARG A 59 -3.10 -3.76 -6.17
CA ARG A 59 -2.64 -4.88 -7.02
C ARG A 59 -2.17 -6.07 -6.18
N TYR A 60 -1.42 -5.82 -5.11
CA TYR A 60 -0.93 -6.87 -4.23
C TYR A 60 -2.07 -7.58 -3.48
N ASN A 61 -3.06 -6.82 -3.02
CA ASN A 61 -4.20 -7.34 -2.27
C ASN A 61 -5.17 -8.14 -3.15
N VAL A 62 -5.40 -7.72 -4.39
CA VAL A 62 -6.33 -8.41 -5.32
C VAL A 62 -5.69 -9.50 -6.19
N ARG A 63 -4.40 -9.80 -6.00
CA ARG A 63 -3.64 -10.74 -6.86
C ARG A 63 -4.17 -12.17 -6.91
N LYS A 64 -4.95 -12.57 -5.90
CA LYS A 64 -5.54 -13.92 -5.80
C LYS A 64 -6.92 -14.02 -6.48
N LEU A 65 -7.51 -12.88 -6.87
CA LEU A 65 -8.81 -12.84 -7.51
C LEU A 65 -8.69 -13.09 -9.02
N PRO A 66 -9.69 -13.76 -9.63
CA PRO A 66 -9.75 -13.89 -11.08
C PRO A 66 -9.98 -12.52 -11.74
N ASP A 67 -9.52 -12.36 -12.98
CA ASP A 67 -9.43 -11.07 -13.67
C ASP A 67 -10.77 -10.32 -13.76
N MET A 68 -11.87 -11.04 -14.00
CA MET A 68 -13.22 -10.48 -14.08
C MET A 68 -13.67 -9.90 -12.73
N GLU A 69 -13.51 -10.66 -11.64
CA GLU A 69 -13.86 -10.19 -10.30
C GLU A 69 -12.97 -9.03 -9.86
N ARG A 70 -11.68 -9.07 -10.21
CA ARG A 70 -10.74 -7.99 -9.95
C ARG A 70 -11.20 -6.68 -10.61
N ALA A 71 -11.67 -6.73 -11.85
CA ALA A 71 -12.19 -5.56 -12.56
C ALA A 71 -13.47 -5.02 -11.91
N VAL A 72 -14.40 -5.90 -11.51
CA VAL A 72 -15.63 -5.51 -10.82
C VAL A 72 -15.33 -4.85 -9.47
N VAL A 73 -14.38 -5.38 -8.69
CA VAL A 73 -13.95 -4.78 -7.42
C VAL A 73 -13.33 -3.39 -7.64
N ALA A 74 -12.50 -3.23 -8.67
CA ALA A 74 -11.95 -1.93 -9.04
C ALA A 74 -13.06 -0.91 -9.34
N LEU A 75 -14.05 -1.31 -10.14
CA LEU A 75 -15.17 -0.44 -10.53
C LEU A 75 -16.04 -0.02 -9.34
N LYS A 76 -16.24 -0.89 -8.35
CA LYS A 76 -16.96 -0.53 -7.13
C LYS A 76 -16.23 0.56 -6.34
N LEU A 77 -14.90 0.58 -6.35
CA LEU A 77 -14.09 1.57 -5.62
C LEU A 77 -14.03 2.95 -6.30
N THR A 78 -14.38 3.04 -7.58
CA THR A 78 -14.41 4.30 -8.35
C THR A 78 -15.74 5.04 -8.24
N GLY A 79 -16.79 4.40 -7.72
CA GLY A 79 -18.10 5.01 -7.50
C GLY A 79 -18.01 6.33 -6.72
N GLY A 80 -18.67 7.37 -7.23
CA GLY A 80 -18.73 8.70 -6.60
C GLY A 80 -17.42 9.50 -6.62
N LYS A 81 -16.32 8.95 -7.15
CA LYS A 81 -15.02 9.64 -7.23
C LYS A 81 -14.79 10.14 -8.65
N ARG A 82 -14.50 11.44 -8.78
CA ARG A 82 -14.01 12.02 -10.04
C ARG A 82 -12.49 12.15 -9.97
N LEU A 83 -11.78 11.33 -10.73
CA LEU A 83 -10.31 11.41 -10.81
C LEU A 83 -9.92 12.63 -11.62
N LEU A 84 -9.32 13.62 -10.97
CA LEU A 84 -8.79 14.81 -11.61
C LEU A 84 -7.30 14.95 -11.27
N LEU A 85 -6.48 15.25 -12.26
CA LEU A 85 -5.04 15.50 -12.06
C LEU A 85 -4.80 16.75 -11.20
N LYS A 86 -5.69 17.74 -11.35
CA LYS A 86 -5.74 18.97 -10.56
C LYS A 86 -7.22 19.22 -10.21
N PRO A 87 -7.55 19.60 -8.97
CA PRO A 87 -8.92 19.97 -8.63
C PRO A 87 -9.40 21.12 -9.54
N PRO A 88 -10.69 21.16 -9.89
CA PRO A 88 -11.21 22.24 -10.72
C PRO A 88 -11.10 23.54 -9.94
N ALA A 89 -10.86 24.65 -10.66
CA ALA A 89 -10.65 25.96 -10.04
C ALA A 89 -11.81 26.39 -9.13
N SER A 90 -13.02 25.89 -9.37
CA SER A 90 -14.23 26.16 -8.59
C SER A 90 -14.31 25.46 -7.22
N VAL A 91 -13.35 24.58 -6.87
CA VAL A 91 -13.40 23.76 -5.64
C VAL A 91 -12.35 24.19 -4.60
N GLN A 92 -11.61 25.28 -4.86
CA GLN A 92 -10.62 25.80 -3.93
C GLN A 92 -11.31 26.68 -2.86
N ASN A 93 -11.83 26.05 -1.81
CA ASN A 93 -12.26 26.71 -0.56
C ASN A 93 -11.15 26.62 0.49
#